data_AF-A0A535GTM1-F1
#
_entry.id   AF-A0A535GTM1-F1
#
_cell.length_a   1.000
_cell.length_b   1.000
_cell.length_c   1.000
_cell.angle_alpha   90.00
_cell.angle_beta   90.00
_cell.angle_gamma   90.00
#
_symmetry.space_group_name_H-M   'P 1'
#
loop_
_entity.id
_entity.type
_entity.pdbx_description
1 polymer ?
#
loop_
_entity_poly.entity_id
_entity_poly.type
_entity_poly.pdbx_seq_one_letter_code
_entity_poly.pdbx_strand_id
1 'polypeptide(L)'
;MLGVLKWMFGLGLVAVLGIAAGVYFAFFGAGPQITYVTPDLVPIQAGSSHPTDQPPVNLPTAVLLPVPFTPQAPLGNWADRQHTCEEASLLMVDRYLHGDHSGNLIDPHTADAGINQITAWKP
;
A
#
# COMPACT_ATOMS: atom_id res chain seq x y z
N MET A 1 14.54 35.62 -48.25
CA MET A 1 14.14 34.19 -48.38
C MET A 1 14.92 33.23 -47.48
N LEU A 2 16.19 33.51 -47.10
CA LEU A 2 16.99 32.61 -46.24
C LEU A 2 16.47 32.43 -44.79
N GLY A 3 15.77 33.40 -44.20
CA GLY A 3 15.30 33.34 -42.81
C GLY A 3 14.13 32.38 -42.59
N VAL A 4 13.16 32.37 -43.50
CA VAL A 4 11.98 31.47 -43.46
C VAL A 4 12.40 30.01 -43.64
N LEU A 5 13.36 29.77 -44.53
CA LEU A 5 13.89 28.43 -44.79
C LEU A 5 14.58 27.84 -43.55
N LYS A 6 15.37 28.65 -42.81
CA LYS A 6 16.00 28.25 -41.54
C LYS A 6 14.97 27.89 -40.45
N TRP A 7 13.87 28.63 -40.39
CA TRP A 7 12.80 28.38 -39.43
C TRP A 7 12.03 27.08 -39.74
N MET A 8 11.78 26.80 -41.01
CA MET A 8 11.15 25.55 -41.45
C MET A 8 12.04 24.33 -41.20
N PHE A 9 13.36 24.45 -41.39
CA PHE A 9 14.29 23.38 -41.02
C PHE A 9 14.33 23.13 -39.50
N GLY A 10 14.28 24.18 -38.69
CA GLY A 10 14.21 24.06 -37.23
C GLY A 10 12.94 23.35 -36.75
N LEU A 11 11.78 23.74 -37.27
CA LEU A 11 10.50 23.08 -36.97
C LEU A 11 10.46 21.62 -37.45
N GLY A 12 11.00 21.36 -38.64
CA GLY A 12 11.12 20.00 -39.18
C GLY A 12 11.96 19.10 -38.28
N LEU A 13 13.10 19.58 -37.79
CA LEU A 13 13.97 18.82 -36.88
C LEU A 13 13.26 18.49 -35.56
N VAL A 14 12.57 19.45 -34.95
CA VAL A 14 11.84 19.24 -33.69
C VAL A 14 10.71 18.22 -33.87
N ALA A 15 9.97 18.30 -34.97
CA ALA A 15 8.91 17.34 -35.28
C ALA A 15 9.46 15.92 -35.46
N VAL A 16 10.57 15.77 -36.19
CA VAL A 16 11.23 14.46 -36.38
C VAL A 16 11.71 13.88 -35.06
N LEU A 17 12.34 14.68 -34.19
CA LEU A 17 12.81 14.22 -32.88
C LEU A 17 11.65 13.81 -31.97
N GLY A 18 10.55 14.57 -31.97
CA GLY A 18 9.35 14.24 -31.19
C GLY A 18 8.69 12.95 -31.64
N ILE A 19 8.53 12.75 -32.96
CA ILE A 19 7.96 11.53 -33.53
C ILE A 19 8.87 10.34 -33.25
N ALA A 20 10.19 10.48 -33.44
CA ALA A 20 11.15 9.42 -33.17
C ALA A 20 11.15 9.00 -31.69
N ALA A 21 11.10 9.96 -30.76
CA ALA A 21 10.98 9.67 -29.34
C ALA A 21 9.67 8.95 -29.00
N GLY A 22 8.53 9.42 -29.53
CA GLY A 22 7.24 8.78 -29.32
C GLY A 22 7.19 7.33 -29.83
N VAL A 23 7.73 7.07 -31.03
CA VAL A 23 7.86 5.72 -31.60
C VAL A 23 8.78 4.85 -30.74
N TYR A 24 9.91 5.39 -30.28
CA TYR A 24 10.82 4.66 -29.42
C TYR A 24 10.15 4.21 -28.12
N PHE A 25 9.43 5.10 -27.43
CA PHE A 25 8.73 4.74 -26.20
C PHE A 25 7.54 3.80 -26.44
N ALA A 26 6.84 3.94 -27.58
CA ALA A 26 5.69 3.08 -27.90
C ALA A 26 6.08 1.63 -28.23
N PHE A 27 7.24 1.42 -28.87
CA PHE A 27 7.63 0.08 -29.35
C PHE A 27 8.81 -0.54 -28.58
N PHE A 28 9.66 0.28 -27.96
CA PHE A 28 10.89 -0.17 -27.31
C PHE A 28 11.04 0.32 -25.86
N GLY A 29 10.12 1.17 -25.38
CA GLY A 29 10.06 1.63 -23.99
C GLY A 29 9.56 0.52 -23.06
N ALA A 30 10.41 -0.44 -22.74
CA ALA A 30 10.12 -1.41 -21.69
C ALA A 30 10.13 -0.68 -20.33
N GLY A 31 8.94 -0.37 -19.80
CA GLY A 31 8.81 0.03 -18.40
C GLY A 31 9.36 -1.08 -17.49
N PRO A 32 9.93 -0.74 -16.32
CA PRO A 32 10.49 -1.73 -15.41
C PRO A 32 9.43 -2.79 -15.08
N GLN A 33 9.67 -4.02 -15.52
CA GLN A 33 8.82 -5.15 -15.18
C GLN A 33 9.18 -5.55 -13.75
N ILE A 34 8.29 -5.27 -12.79
CA ILE A 34 8.45 -5.77 -11.43
C ILE A 34 7.95 -7.21 -11.41
N THR A 35 8.89 -8.15 -11.46
CA THR A 35 8.60 -9.57 -11.22
C THR A 35 8.45 -9.79 -9.72
N TYR A 36 7.22 -10.03 -9.29
CA TYR A 36 6.96 -10.53 -7.94
C TYR A 36 7.36 -12.00 -7.89
N VAL A 37 8.53 -12.27 -7.31
CA VAL A 37 8.91 -13.63 -6.93
C VAL A 37 8.21 -13.89 -5.60
N THR A 38 7.15 -14.70 -5.62
CA THR A 38 6.66 -15.30 -4.37
C THR A 38 7.79 -16.15 -3.81
N PRO A 39 8.26 -15.89 -2.57
CA PRO A 39 9.25 -16.75 -1.95
C PRO A 39 8.71 -18.18 -1.93
N ASP A 40 9.55 -19.15 -2.27
CA ASP A 40 9.21 -20.55 -2.16
C ASP A 40 8.79 -20.82 -0.71
N LEU A 41 7.56 -21.29 -0.53
CA LEU A 41 7.04 -21.58 0.79
C LEU A 41 7.87 -22.75 1.33
N VAL A 42 8.85 -22.45 2.19
CA VAL A 42 9.58 -23.48 2.93
C VAL A 42 8.52 -24.36 3.60
N PRO A 43 8.48 -25.67 3.29
CA PRO A 43 7.57 -26.56 3.97
C PRO A 43 7.86 -26.46 5.46
N ILE A 44 6.89 -25.98 6.24
CA ILE A 44 6.95 -26.07 7.69
C ILE A 44 7.09 -27.57 7.97
N GLN A 45 8.29 -28.01 8.36
CA GLN A 45 8.47 -29.36 8.88
C GLN A 45 7.64 -29.43 10.16
N ALA A 46 6.42 -29.95 10.03
CA ALA A 46 5.60 -30.32 11.15
C ALA A 46 6.42 -31.33 11.96
N GLY A 47 7.02 -30.87 13.06
CA GLY A 47 7.53 -31.78 14.08
C GLY A 47 6.40 -32.75 14.40
N SER A 48 6.73 -34.04 14.48
CA SER A 48 5.81 -35.16 14.65
C SER A 48 5.10 -35.21 16.01
N SER A 49 4.90 -34.07 16.68
CA SER A 49 3.76 -33.90 17.55
C SER A 49 2.53 -33.78 16.66
N HIS A 50 1.96 -34.90 16.23
CA HIS A 50 0.56 -34.88 15.83
C HIS A 50 -0.20 -34.18 16.97
N PRO A 51 -0.90 -33.06 16.70
CA PRO A 51 -1.91 -32.59 17.62
C PRO A 51 -2.80 -33.81 17.88
N THR A 52 -3.03 -34.15 19.14
CA THR A 52 -4.03 -35.16 19.44
C THR A 52 -5.30 -34.73 18.72
N ASP A 53 -5.91 -35.61 17.94
CA ASP A 53 -7.18 -35.36 17.23
C ASP A 53 -8.35 -35.12 18.20
N GLN A 54 -8.06 -35.15 19.50
CA GLN A 54 -8.90 -34.66 20.58
C GLN A 54 -9.01 -33.13 20.46
N PRO A 55 -10.21 -32.60 20.12
CA PRO A 55 -10.45 -31.17 20.18
C PRO A 55 -10.15 -30.69 21.60
N PRO A 56 -9.55 -29.50 21.78
CA PRO A 56 -9.35 -28.94 23.11
C PRO A 56 -10.70 -28.90 23.84
N VAL A 57 -10.80 -29.64 24.93
CA VAL A 57 -12.00 -29.64 25.78
C VAL A 57 -11.91 -28.36 26.63
N ASN A 58 -12.97 -27.53 26.62
CA ASN A 58 -13.01 -26.14 27.14
C ASN A 58 -12.23 -25.09 26.33
N LEU A 59 -12.57 -24.91 25.05
CA LEU A 59 -12.24 -23.65 24.37
C LEU A 59 -13.10 -22.51 24.91
N PRO A 60 -12.53 -21.29 25.05
CA PRO A 60 -13.34 -20.11 25.32
C PRO A 60 -14.31 -19.90 24.15
N THR A 61 -15.55 -19.51 24.45
CA THR A 61 -16.57 -19.20 23.43
C THR A 61 -16.13 -18.09 22.49
N ALA A 62 -15.29 -17.17 22.96
CA ALA A 62 -14.65 -16.13 22.17
C ALA A 62 -13.32 -15.72 22.82
N VAL A 63 -12.39 -15.25 21.98
CA VAL A 63 -11.17 -14.55 22.42
C VAL A 63 -11.29 -13.11 21.96
N LEU A 64 -11.32 -12.17 22.91
CA LEU A 64 -11.32 -10.74 22.61
C LEU A 64 -9.91 -10.20 22.82
N LEU A 65 -9.32 -9.69 21.74
CA LEU A 65 -8.07 -8.94 21.83
C LEU A 65 -8.41 -7.46 22.10
N PRO A 66 -7.80 -6.82 23.11
CA PRO A 66 -8.07 -5.42 23.43
C PRO A 66 -7.30 -4.48 22.50
N VAL A 67 -7.56 -4.60 21.19
CA VAL A 67 -6.98 -3.76 20.15
C VAL A 67 -7.58 -2.36 20.23
N PRO A 68 -6.77 -1.29 20.29
CA PRO A 68 -7.28 0.07 20.33
C PRO A 68 -7.98 0.39 19.01
N PHE A 69 -9.08 1.14 19.06
CA PHE A 69 -9.99 1.35 17.94
C PHE A 69 -9.83 2.75 17.33
N THR A 70 -9.97 2.87 16.01
CA THR A 70 -10.21 4.16 15.33
C THR A 70 -11.08 3.97 14.09
N PRO A 71 -12.02 4.89 13.78
CA PRO A 71 -12.65 4.91 12.47
C PRO A 71 -11.65 5.34 11.37
N GLN A 72 -11.94 5.02 10.11
CA GLN A 72 -11.12 5.42 8.95
C GLN A 72 -11.05 6.94 8.74
N ALA A 73 -12.04 7.68 9.24
CA ALA A 73 -12.10 9.13 9.26
C ALA A 73 -12.15 9.65 10.72
N PRO A 74 -11.03 9.67 11.45
CA PRO A 74 -11.00 10.02 12.88
C PRO A 74 -11.62 11.38 13.18
N LEU A 75 -11.43 12.35 12.28
CA LEU A 75 -11.94 13.71 12.39
C LEU A 75 -13.27 13.94 11.67
N GLY A 76 -13.90 12.87 11.17
CA GLY A 76 -15.18 12.93 10.47
C GLY A 76 -15.11 13.49 9.04
N ASN A 77 -13.91 13.74 8.48
CA ASN A 77 -13.75 14.15 7.08
C ASN A 77 -13.84 12.93 6.15
N TRP A 78 -15.05 12.43 5.96
CA TRP A 78 -15.31 11.24 5.14
C TRP A 78 -14.99 11.44 3.66
N ALA A 79 -15.11 12.67 3.14
CA ALA A 79 -14.86 12.95 1.73
C ALA A 79 -13.42 12.60 1.32
N ASP A 80 -12.45 12.94 2.16
CA ASP A 80 -11.02 12.71 1.92
C ASP A 80 -10.53 11.36 2.47
N ARG A 81 -11.40 10.62 3.18
CA ARG A 81 -11.04 9.40 3.93
C ARG A 81 -11.82 8.17 3.47
N GLN A 82 -12.34 8.17 2.25
CA GLN A 82 -13.12 7.04 1.73
C GLN A 82 -12.30 5.75 1.59
N HIS A 83 -10.97 5.87 1.44
CA HIS A 83 -10.07 4.76 1.11
C HIS A 83 -8.94 4.59 2.13
N THR A 84 -9.20 4.92 3.40
CA THR A 84 -8.23 4.80 4.50
C THR A 84 -8.58 3.69 5.48
N CYS A 85 -9.43 2.73 5.09
CA CYS A 85 -9.80 1.62 5.97
C CYS A 85 -8.63 0.66 6.20
N GLU A 86 -7.77 0.45 5.20
CA GLU A 86 -6.55 -0.35 5.34
C GLU A 86 -5.56 0.33 6.30
N GLU A 87 -5.32 1.64 6.15
CA GLU A 87 -4.43 2.39 7.04
C GLU A 87 -4.93 2.43 8.48
N ALA A 88 -6.24 2.62 8.67
CA ALA A 88 -6.83 2.57 10.01
C ALA A 88 -6.65 1.19 10.64
N SER A 89 -6.85 0.11 9.88
CA SER A 89 -6.65 -1.26 10.35
C SER A 89 -5.18 -1.54 10.70
N LEU A 90 -4.25 -1.08 9.87
CA LEU A 90 -2.81 -1.20 10.14
C LEU A 90 -2.40 -0.43 11.40
N LEU A 91 -2.91 0.79 11.58
CA LEU A 91 -2.63 1.59 12.78
C LEU A 91 -3.12 0.92 14.07
N MET A 92 -4.33 0.34 14.05
CA MET A 92 -4.87 -0.38 15.21
C MET A 92 -3.99 -1.57 15.60
N VAL A 93 -3.56 -2.37 14.61
CA VAL A 93 -2.69 -3.53 14.83
C VAL A 93 -1.29 -3.13 15.27
N ASP A 94 -0.69 -2.13 14.63
CA ASP A 94 0.64 -1.62 14.97
C ASP A 94 0.70 -1.19 16.45
N ARG A 95 -0.29 -0.42 16.90
CA ARG A 95 -0.39 0.00 18.31
C ARG A 95 -0.52 -1.17 19.27
N TYR A 96 -1.37 -2.14 18.94
CA TYR A 96 -1.51 -3.35 19.75
C TYR A 96 -0.19 -4.10 19.88
N LEU A 97 0.53 -4.31 18.78
CA LEU A 97 1.84 -4.99 18.80
C LEU A 97 2.91 -4.20 19.55
N HIS A 98 2.79 -2.87 19.64
CA HIS A 98 3.64 -2.00 20.45
C HIS A 98 3.18 -1.82 21.90
N GLY A 99 2.20 -2.60 22.36
CA GLY A 99 1.80 -2.68 23.77
C GLY A 99 0.60 -1.81 24.17
N ASP A 100 -0.04 -1.12 23.23
CA ASP A 100 -1.34 -0.47 23.48
C ASP A 100 -2.44 -1.54 23.47
N HIS A 101 -2.65 -2.16 24.62
CA HIS A 101 -3.70 -3.16 24.85
C HIS A 101 -4.93 -2.54 25.52
N SER A 102 -5.19 -1.25 25.27
CA SER A 102 -6.23 -0.51 25.99
C SER A 102 -7.65 -0.89 25.54
N GLY A 103 -7.82 -1.39 24.32
CA GLY A 103 -9.14 -1.59 23.70
C GLY A 103 -9.95 -0.29 23.52
N ASN A 104 -9.35 0.87 23.81
CA ASN A 104 -10.03 2.15 23.83
C ASN A 104 -9.97 2.82 22.45
N LEU A 105 -10.81 3.84 22.27
CA LEU A 105 -10.72 4.72 21.12
C LEU A 105 -9.37 5.47 21.15
N ILE A 106 -8.60 5.36 20.07
CA ILE A 106 -7.40 6.17 19.86
C ILE A 106 -7.83 7.63 19.74
N ASP A 107 -7.07 8.54 20.37
CA ASP A 107 -7.29 9.98 20.22
C ASP A 107 -7.44 10.35 18.73
N PRO A 108 -8.51 11.06 18.31
CA PRO A 108 -8.78 11.28 16.90
C PRO A 108 -7.67 12.00 16.13
N HIS A 109 -6.98 12.96 16.74
CA HIS A 109 -5.87 13.65 16.08
C HIS A 109 -4.65 12.75 15.93
N THR A 110 -4.36 11.95 16.96
CA THR A 110 -3.31 10.94 16.93
C THR A 110 -3.60 9.87 15.87
N ALA A 111 -4.85 9.42 15.77
CA ALA A 111 -5.27 8.46 14.77
C ALA A 111 -5.16 9.02 13.35
N ASP A 112 -5.62 10.26 13.15
CA ASP A 112 -5.56 10.93 11.85
C ASP A 112 -4.11 11.09 11.37
N ALA A 113 -3.22 11.52 12.28
CA ALA A 113 -1.79 11.65 12.00
C ALA A 113 -1.14 10.30 11.67
N GLY A 114 -1.46 9.24 12.42
CA GLY A 114 -0.96 7.88 12.14
C GLY A 114 -1.44 7.35 10.78
N ILE A 115 -2.71 7.55 10.45
CA ILE A 115 -3.26 7.20 9.13
C ILE A 115 -2.52 7.97 8.03
N ASN A 116 -2.34 9.30 8.19
CA ASN A 116 -1.61 10.11 7.20
C ASN A 116 -0.17 9.64 7.01
N GLN A 117 0.48 9.24 8.10
CA GLN A 117 1.83 8.70 8.05
C GLN A 117 1.88 7.43 7.21
N ILE A 118 0.92 6.50 7.35
CA ILE A 118 0.86 5.27 6.55
C ILE A 118 0.50 5.58 5.09
N THR A 119 -0.48 6.45 4.86
CA THR A 119 -0.90 6.85 3.50
C THR A 119 0.27 7.43 2.70
N ALA A 120 1.19 8.16 3.34
CA ALA A 120 2.36 8.75 2.68
C ALA A 120 3.35 7.71 2.08
N TRP A 121 3.26 6.43 2.47
CA TRP A 121 4.06 5.35 1.88
C TRP A 121 3.45 4.77 0.61
N LYS A 122 2.19 5.09 0.30
CA LYS A 122 1.53 4.61 -0.93
C LYS A 122 2.21 5.25 -2.15
N PRO A 123 2.60 4.45 -3.17
CA PRO A 123 3.27 4.94 -4.38
C PRO A 123 2.36 5.76 -5.31
#